data_AF-A0A1Y5HV00-F1
#
_entry.id   AF-A0A1Y5HV00-F1
#
_cell.length_a   1.000
_cell.length_b   1.000
_cell.length_c   1.000
_cell.angle_alpha   90.00
_cell.angle_beta   90.00
_cell.angle_gamma   90.00
#
_symmetry.space_group_name_H-M   'P 1'
#
loop_
_entity.id
_entity.type
_entity.pdbx_description
1 polymer ?
#
loop_
_entity_poly.entity_id
_entity_poly.type
_entity_poly.pdbx_seq_one_letter_code
_entity_poly.pdbx_strand_id
1 'polypeptide(L)'
;MAMTVHCDIVSAEENLFSGLVEMVVAAGEMGDLGIIRGHAPLLTALKPGPIRVIKQGGEEEVIYVSGGYLEVQPNSISVLADTAVRAGDLDEAAALEAQKHAQQALENQSADFDYSRAMTQLAEAAAQL
;
A
#
# COMPACT_ATOMS: atom_id res chain seq x y z
N MET A 1 -0.96 33.40 5.47
CA MET A 1 -0.30 32.31 6.23
C MET A 1 -0.91 31.01 5.75
N ALA A 2 -0.12 30.13 5.15
CA ALA A 2 -0.62 28.81 4.78
C ALA A 2 -0.94 28.03 6.07
N MET A 3 -2.11 27.40 6.12
CA MET A 3 -2.56 26.63 7.27
C MET A 3 -1.90 25.25 7.23
N THR A 4 -0.74 25.09 7.86
CA THR A 4 0.02 23.84 7.86
C THR A 4 -0.32 22.95 9.06
N VAL A 5 -0.11 21.65 8.89
CA VAL A 5 -0.23 20.61 9.91
C VAL A 5 1.03 19.74 9.89
N HIS A 6 1.40 19.16 11.03
CA HIS A 6 2.51 18.22 11.07
C HIS A 6 2.05 16.88 10.49
N CYS A 7 2.84 16.31 9.59
CA CYS A 7 2.58 15.00 9.01
C CYS A 7 3.82 14.12 9.14
N ASP A 8 3.58 12.91 9.64
CA ASP A 8 4.55 11.83 9.71
C ASP A 8 4.07 10.67 8.83
N ILE A 9 4.97 10.13 8.01
CA ILE A 9 4.76 8.94 7.20
C ILE A 9 5.84 7.95 7.59
N VAL A 10 5.42 6.90 8.29
CA VAL A 10 6.31 5.90 8.86
C VAL A 10 5.95 4.52 8.33
N SER A 11 6.97 3.70 8.11
CA SER A 11 6.82 2.26 7.93
C SER A 11 7.33 1.51 9.16
N ALA A 12 7.17 0.18 9.16
CA ALA A 12 7.75 -0.66 10.21
C ALA A 12 9.30 -0.58 10.29
N GLU A 13 9.95 -0.20 9.18
CA GLU A 13 11.41 -0.23 9.04
C GLU A 13 12.04 1.16 9.10
N GLU A 14 11.35 2.20 8.63
CA GLU A 14 11.91 3.55 8.52
C GLU A 14 10.87 4.67 8.60
N ASN A 15 11.34 5.89 8.90
CA ASN A 15 10.53 7.10 8.79
C ASN A 15 10.78 7.73 7.41
N LEU A 16 9.75 7.69 6.55
CA LEU A 16 9.86 8.12 5.16
C LEU A 16 9.72 9.63 5.01
N PHE A 17 8.88 10.25 5.83
CA PHE A 17 8.64 11.68 5.78
C PHE A 17 8.19 12.18 7.16
N SER A 18 8.75 13.31 7.58
CA SER A 18 8.31 14.04 8.76
C SER A 18 8.47 15.53 8.51
N GLY A 19 7.39 16.30 8.66
CA GLY A 19 7.45 17.73 8.36
C GLY A 19 6.11 18.46 8.42
N LEU A 20 6.14 19.76 8.13
CA LEU A 20 4.94 20.57 7.99
C LEU A 20 4.42 20.51 6.56
N VAL A 21 3.14 20.21 6.43
CA VAL A 21 2.44 20.02 5.16
C VAL A 21 1.19 20.89 5.10
N GLU A 22 0.84 21.33 3.91
CA GLU A 22 -0.39 22.08 3.63
C GLU A 22 -1.55 21.12 3.37
N MET A 23 -1.28 20.01 2.68
CA MET A 23 -2.28 19.00 2.35
C MET A 23 -1.62 17.62 2.14
N VAL A 24 -2.34 16.58 2.53
CA VAL A 24 -2.00 15.17 2.24
C VAL A 24 -3.14 14.55 1.48
N VAL A 25 -2.85 13.88 0.37
CA VAL A 25 -3.84 13.11 -0.40
C VAL A 25 -3.44 11.65 -0.36
N ALA A 26 -4.35 10.79 0.08
CA ALA A 26 -4.12 9.36 0.21
C ALA A 26 -5.33 8.55 -0.29
N ALA A 27 -5.07 7.34 -0.80
CA ALA A 27 -6.12 6.42 -1.24
C ALA A 27 -6.71 5.66 -0.05
N GLY A 28 -7.88 6.09 0.43
CA GLY A 28 -8.62 5.40 1.48
C GLY A 28 -9.42 4.21 0.96
N GLU A 29 -9.95 3.40 1.88
CA GLU A 29 -10.76 2.23 1.53
C GLU A 29 -12.04 2.61 0.73
N MET A 30 -12.67 3.74 1.07
CA MET A 30 -13.89 4.22 0.41
C MET A 30 -13.64 5.23 -0.72
N GLY A 31 -12.37 5.48 -1.07
CA GLY A 31 -11.98 6.46 -2.10
C GLY A 31 -10.85 7.37 -1.64
N ASP A 32 -10.51 8.36 -2.46
CA ASP A 32 -9.41 9.27 -2.19
C ASP A 32 -9.78 10.30 -1.11
N LEU A 33 -8.85 10.53 -0.19
CA LEU A 33 -8.99 11.42 0.95
C LEU A 33 -7.96 12.54 0.87
N GLY A 34 -8.44 13.78 0.89
CA GLY A 34 -7.59 14.98 1.02
C GLY A 34 -7.69 15.55 2.43
N ILE A 35 -6.60 15.47 3.19
CA ILE A 35 -6.52 15.94 4.58
C ILE A 35 -5.76 17.27 4.62
N ILE A 36 -6.34 18.24 5.33
CA ILE A 36 -5.78 19.58 5.57
C ILE A 36 -5.81 19.90 7.07
N ARG A 37 -5.15 21.00 7.45
CA ARG A 37 -5.21 21.50 8.83
C ARG A 37 -6.66 21.72 9.29
N GLY A 38 -7.03 21.17 10.45
CA GLY A 38 -8.37 21.31 11.03
C GLY A 38 -9.38 20.24 10.59
N HIS A 39 -8.92 19.21 9.88
CA HIS A 39 -9.74 18.03 9.57
C HIS A 39 -10.21 17.34 10.86
N ALA A 40 -11.41 16.76 10.83
CA ALA A 40 -11.94 15.99 11.96
C ALA A 40 -11.06 14.76 12.23
N PRO A 41 -10.92 14.33 13.50
CA PRO A 41 -10.19 13.10 13.79
C PRO A 41 -10.76 11.91 13.02
N LEU A 42 -9.89 11.15 12.38
CA LEU A 42 -10.25 10.04 11.50
C LEU A 42 -9.20 8.95 11.60
N LEU A 43 -9.66 7.70 11.68
CA LEU A 43 -8.80 6.52 11.51
C LEU A 43 -9.40 5.67 10.40
N THR A 44 -8.61 5.40 9.36
CA THR A 44 -9.07 4.62 8.20
C THR A 44 -7.96 3.76 7.64
N ALA A 45 -8.34 2.62 7.04
CA ALA A 45 -7.43 1.82 6.25
C ALA A 45 -7.11 2.54 4.92
N LEU A 46 -5.87 2.38 4.47
CA LEU A 46 -5.36 2.86 3.19
C LEU A 46 -5.22 1.70 2.21
N LYS A 47 -5.61 1.96 0.97
CA LYS A 47 -5.34 1.07 -0.17
C LYS A 47 -3.90 1.25 -0.66
N PRO A 48 -3.32 0.22 -1.29
CA PRO A 48 -2.07 0.37 -2.01
C PRO A 48 -2.20 1.49 -3.06
N GLY A 49 -1.26 2.44 -3.06
CA GLY A 49 -1.34 3.58 -3.95
C GLY A 49 -0.38 4.72 -3.60
N PRO A 50 -0.39 5.79 -4.42
CA PRO A 50 0.42 6.98 -4.16
C PRO A 50 -0.22 7.85 -3.07
N ILE A 51 0.61 8.30 -2.13
CA ILE A 51 0.33 9.37 -1.20
C ILE A 51 1.02 10.61 -1.70
N ARG A 52 0.26 11.68 -1.92
CA ARG A 52 0.77 12.98 -2.35
C ARG A 52 0.82 13.90 -1.15
N VAL A 53 2.01 14.42 -0.88
CA VAL A 53 2.29 15.34 0.22
C VAL A 53 2.64 16.69 -0.36
N ILE A 54 1.84 17.71 -0.03
CA ILE A 54 2.13 19.09 -0.41
C ILE A 54 2.77 19.78 0.79
N LYS A 55 4.08 20.03 0.70
CA LYS A 55 4.87 20.64 1.75
C LYS A 55 4.53 22.12 1.91
N GLN A 56 4.94 22.69 3.05
CA GLN A 56 4.91 24.13 3.25
C GLN A 56 5.69 24.86 2.13
N GLY A 57 4.99 25.69 1.36
CA GLY A 57 5.60 26.41 0.22
C GLY A 57 5.29 25.80 -1.16
N GLY A 58 4.47 24.75 -1.23
CA GLY A 58 3.89 24.22 -2.47
C GLY A 58 4.73 23.18 -3.20
N GLU A 59 5.83 22.72 -2.63
CA GLU A 59 6.57 21.58 -3.16
C GLU A 59 5.76 20.29 -2.95
N GLU A 60 5.61 19.50 -4.01
CA GLU A 60 4.87 18.24 -3.99
C GLU A 60 5.84 17.06 -3.93
N GLU A 61 5.60 16.14 -3.00
CA GLU A 61 6.31 14.87 -2.88
C GLU A 61 5.33 13.71 -2.98
N VAL A 62 5.71 12.66 -3.72
CA VAL A 62 4.88 11.47 -3.93
C VAL A 62 5.57 10.26 -3.33
N ILE A 63 4.86 9.55 -2.46
CA ILE A 63 5.33 8.36 -1.76
C ILE A 63 4.37 7.23 -2.08
N TYR A 64 4.88 6.11 -2.59
CA TYR A 64 4.07 4.93 -2.84
C TYR A 64 4.01 4.06 -1.59
N VAL A 65 2.80 3.66 -1.20
CA VAL A 65 2.59 2.75 -0.09
C VAL A 65 1.90 1.47 -0.57
N SER A 66 2.28 0.32 -0.02
CA SER A 66 1.62 -0.96 -0.27
C SER A 66 0.27 -1.09 0.44
N GLY A 67 -0.06 -0.15 1.31
CA GLY A 67 -1.24 -0.17 2.17
C GLY A 67 -0.88 0.29 3.59
N GLY A 68 -1.87 0.23 4.49
CA GLY A 68 -1.67 0.54 5.90
C GLY A 68 -2.84 1.32 6.50
N TYR A 69 -2.54 2.26 7.39
CA TYR A 69 -3.53 3.07 8.09
C TYR A 69 -3.19 4.56 8.03
N LEU A 70 -4.23 5.38 7.91
CA LEU A 70 -4.18 6.83 8.06
C LEU A 70 -4.87 7.21 9.35
N GLU A 71 -4.11 7.85 10.24
CA GLU A 71 -4.62 8.47 11.46
C GLU A 71 -4.54 9.99 11.33
N VAL A 72 -5.66 10.66 11.55
CA VAL A 72 -5.77 12.11 11.62
C VAL A 72 -6.13 12.47 13.06
N GLN A 73 -5.27 13.23 13.70
CA GLN A 73 -5.50 13.83 15.01
C GLN A 73 -5.72 15.34 14.84
N PRO A 74 -6.24 16.06 15.86
CA PRO A 74 -6.56 17.49 15.74
C PRO A 74 -5.40 18.37 15.27
N ASN A 75 -4.15 17.99 15.56
CA ASN A 75 -2.95 18.79 15.27
C ASN A 75 -1.86 18.04 14.47
N SER A 76 -2.08 16.76 14.13
CA SER A 76 -1.09 15.93 13.44
C SER A 76 -1.75 14.88 12.57
N ILE A 77 -1.04 14.46 11.52
CA ILE A 77 -1.44 13.40 10.61
C ILE A 77 -0.35 12.33 10.64
N SER A 78 -0.73 11.08 10.87
CA SER A 78 0.18 9.96 10.90
C SER A 78 -0.24 8.94 9.86
N VAL A 79 0.65 8.60 8.94
CA VAL A 79 0.48 7.50 8.01
C VAL A 79 1.36 6.35 8.46
N LEU A 80 0.72 5.22 8.76
CA LEU A 80 1.36 3.97 9.14
C LEU A 80 1.30 3.03 7.93
N ALA A 81 2.39 2.93 7.17
CA ALA A 81 2.46 2.07 5.99
C ALA A 81 3.11 0.72 6.32
N ASP A 82 2.63 -0.36 5.71
CA ASP A 82 3.27 -1.68 5.88
C ASP A 82 4.62 -1.72 5.14
N THR A 83 4.62 -1.24 3.90
CA THR A 83 5.83 -1.00 3.10
C THR A 83 5.61 0.30 2.33
N ALA A 84 6.64 1.14 2.28
CA ALA A 84 6.56 2.40 1.55
C ALA A 84 7.88 2.66 0.82
N VAL A 85 7.77 3.19 -0.39
CA VAL A 85 8.90 3.51 -1.26
C VAL A 85 8.68 4.90 -1.83
N ARG A 86 9.70 5.76 -1.77
CA ARG A 86 9.61 7.09 -2.38
C ARG A 86 9.56 6.95 -3.90
N ALA A 87 8.76 7.80 -4.57
CA ALA A 87 8.63 7.74 -6.03
C ALA A 87 9.97 7.93 -6.78
N GLY A 88 10.94 8.64 -6.17
CA GLY A 88 12.27 8.83 -6.75
C GLY A 88 13.20 7.61 -6.69
N ASP A 89 12.90 6.64 -5.82
CA ASP A 89 13.71 5.42 -5.60
C ASP A 89 13.03 4.17 -6.17
N LEU A 90 11.93 4.34 -6.91
CA LEU A 90 11.21 3.23 -7.52
C LEU A 90 11.98 2.72 -8.76
N ASP A 91 12.79 1.68 -8.55
CA ASP A 91 13.47 0.98 -9.65
C ASP A 91 12.43 0.22 -10.48
N GLU A 92 12.04 0.79 -11.63
CA GLU A 92 11.10 0.23 -12.60
C GLU A 92 11.40 -1.24 -12.93
N ALA A 93 12.68 -1.63 -12.93
CA ALA A 93 13.11 -3.00 -13.23
C ALA A 93 12.68 -4.00 -12.14
N ALA A 94 12.86 -3.65 -10.87
CA ALA A 94 12.49 -4.52 -9.74
C ALA A 94 10.97 -4.69 -9.63
N ALA A 95 10.21 -3.61 -9.90
CA ALA A 95 8.75 -3.66 -9.93
C ALA A 95 8.24 -4.58 -11.05
N LEU A 96 8.87 -4.56 -12.23
CA LEU A 96 8.50 -5.42 -13.36
C LEU A 96 8.82 -6.91 -13.08
N GLU A 97 9.96 -7.19 -12.45
CA GLU A 97 10.34 -8.55 -12.06
C GLU A 97 9.41 -9.12 -10.99
N ALA A 98 9.04 -8.32 -9.98
CA ALA A 98 8.07 -8.72 -8.97
C ALA A 98 6.68 -8.99 -9.57
N GLN A 99 6.23 -8.15 -10.50
CA GLN A 99 4.98 -8.38 -11.23
C GLN A 99 5.03 -9.68 -12.04
N LYS A 100 6.12 -9.91 -12.78
CA LYS A 100 6.31 -11.13 -13.57
C LYS A 100 6.34 -12.38 -12.69
N HIS A 101 7.00 -12.31 -11.53
CA HIS A 101 7.06 -13.42 -10.59
C HIS A 101 5.70 -13.70 -9.94
N ALA A 102 4.94 -12.65 -9.57
CA ALA A 102 3.58 -12.80 -9.05
C ALA A 102 2.62 -13.37 -10.10
N GLN A 103 2.77 -12.95 -11.36
CA GLN A 103 1.98 -13.47 -12.48
C GLN A 103 2.31 -14.94 -12.78
N GLN A 104 3.59 -15.31 -12.77
CA GLN A 104 4.03 -16.70 -12.89
C GLN A 104 3.56 -17.57 -11.72
N ALA A 105 3.53 -17.03 -10.50
CA ALA A 105 3.02 -17.75 -9.33
C ALA A 105 1.51 -18.00 -9.43
N LEU A 106 0.73 -17.04 -9.94
CA LEU A 106 -0.71 -17.20 -10.21
C LEU A 106 -0.96 -18.19 -11.36
N GLU A 107 -0.18 -18.15 -12.45
CA GLU A 107 -0.24 -19.13 -13.53
C GLU A 107 0.12 -20.55 -13.04
N ASN A 108 1.11 -20.68 -12.16
CA ASN A 108 1.49 -21.95 -11.56
C ASN A 108 0.44 -22.44 -10.53
N GLN A 109 -0.29 -21.55 -9.86
CA GLN A 109 -1.37 -21.93 -8.94
C GLN A 109 -2.58 -22.55 -9.69
N SER A 110 -2.84 -22.15 -10.93
CA SER A 110 -3.79 -22.84 -11.82
C SER A 110 -3.32 -24.23 -12.26
N ALA A 111 -2.03 -24.56 -12.10
CA ALA A 111 -1.48 -25.89 -12.37
C ALA A 111 -1.56 -26.83 -11.15
N ASP A 112 -1.88 -26.31 -9.95
CA ASP A 112 -2.10 -27.09 -8.72
C ASP A 112 -3.56 -27.55 -8.57
N PHE A 113 -4.33 -27.53 -9.67
CA PHE A 113 -5.64 -28.18 -9.81
C PHE A 113 -5.43 -29.70 -9.87
N ASP A 114 -4.96 -30.25 -8.75
CA ASP A 114 -4.67 -31.64 -8.40
C ASP A 114 -5.91 -32.56 -8.43
N TYR A 115 -6.96 -32.17 -9.16
CA TYR A 115 -8.20 -32.93 -9.31
C TYR A 115 -7.97 -34.20 -10.16
N SER A 116 -7.08 -34.11 -11.16
CA SER A 116 -6.80 -35.24 -12.04
C SER A 116 -5.94 -36.31 -11.37
N ARG A 117 -4.98 -35.93 -10.50
CA ARG A 117 -4.14 -36.87 -9.75
C ARG A 117 -4.92 -37.57 -8.64
N ALA A 118 -5.78 -36.85 -7.92
CA ALA A 118 -6.65 -37.43 -6.91
C ALA A 118 -7.62 -38.47 -7.50
N MET A 119 -8.17 -38.23 -8.70
CA MET A 119 -9.01 -39.20 -9.40
C MET A 119 -8.26 -40.45 -9.86
N THR A 120 -7.02 -40.31 -10.33
CA THR A 120 -6.18 -41.46 -10.71
C THR A 120 -5.87 -42.36 -9.51
N GLN A 121 -5.50 -41.77 -8.36
CA GLN A 121 -5.23 -42.54 -7.14
C GLN A 121 -6.47 -43.26 -6.61
N LEU A 122 -7.65 -42.64 -6.71
CA LEU A 122 -8.91 -43.24 -6.28
C LEU A 122 -9.32 -44.41 -7.19
N ALA A 123 -9.09 -44.29 -8.50
CA ALA A 123 -9.32 -45.36 -9.46
C ALA A 123 -8.36 -46.55 -9.28
N GLU A 124 -7.08 -46.30 -8.99
CA GLU A 124 -6.09 -47.35 -8.70
C GLU A 124 -6.41 -48.10 -7.41
N ALA A 125 -6.84 -47.39 -6.36
CA ALA A 125 -7.21 -48.01 -5.09
C ALA A 125 -8.49 -48.87 -5.20
N ALA A 126 -9.46 -48.46 -6.02
CA ALA A 126 -10.68 -49.22 -6.25
C ALA A 126 -10.46 -50.52 -7.05
N ALA A 127 -9.39 -50.61 -7.85
CA ALA A 127 -9.06 -51.79 -8.65
C ALA A 127 -8.33 -52.91 -7.85
N GLN A 128 -7.94 -52.65 -6.61
CA GLN A 128 -7.25 -53.62 -5.74
C GLN A 128 -8.20 -54.41 -4.81
N LEU A 129 -9.52 -54.19 -4.90
CA LEU A 129 -10.58 -54.99 -4.27
C LEU A 129 -11.22 -55.94 -5.29
#